data_AF-A0A354Q9L7-F1
#
_entry.id   AF-A0A354Q9L7-F1
#
_cell.length_a   1.000
_cell.length_b   1.000
_cell.length_c   1.000
_cell.angle_alpha   90.00
_cell.angle_beta   90.00
_cell.angle_gamma   90.00
#
_symmetry.space_group_name_H-M   'P 1'
#
loop_
_entity.id
_entity.type
_entity.pdbx_description
1 polymer ?
#
loop_
_entity_poly.entity_id
_entity_poly.type
_entity_poly.pdbx_seq_one_letter_code
_entity_poly.pdbx_strand_id
1 'polypeptide(L)'
;MFFLRNIFQKAGIFLSITSGWLLLCGIDRSPKQANFGLKDLQTKNMLQSMPPLSEIPLSFYLLTSAFIASVVSAILLVRFLHKKKIREGLEKIAEDQAQLSVDSEFEARQVDDEEREFIKIMCNSKDPVTLLPVIMSTKVFEKTAEDYKKSSKFSKSDLEKIFLLRKSLQFTFKNTGVEFTCSQMLEPGTHLECVIHHKGKNVVFTTSILDSTEKQLLIKPPRVNKRPANMKQFSELFCNLRRGKDADYEFKFKIIGQL
;
A
#
# COMPACT_ATOMS: atom_id res chain seq x y z
N MET A 1 3.40 -2.69 -27.85
CA MET A 1 3.60 -3.82 -28.79
C MET A 1 4.31 -3.42 -30.10
N PHE A 2 4.06 -2.24 -30.66
CA PHE A 2 4.68 -1.77 -31.93
C PHE A 2 6.20 -1.52 -31.89
N PHE A 3 6.74 -1.07 -30.75
CA PHE A 3 8.18 -0.76 -30.64
C PHE A 3 9.07 -2.01 -30.72
N LEU A 4 8.63 -3.12 -30.13
CA LEU A 4 9.32 -4.42 -30.15
C LEU A 4 9.38 -5.02 -31.56
N ARG A 5 8.31 -4.89 -32.35
CA ARG A 5 8.28 -5.36 -33.75
C ARG A 5 9.30 -4.61 -34.60
N ASN A 6 9.43 -3.30 -34.39
CA ASN A 6 10.35 -2.47 -35.16
C ASN A 6 11.83 -2.76 -34.85
N ILE A 7 12.15 -3.07 -33.58
CA ILE A 7 13.51 -3.47 -33.18
C ILE A 7 13.86 -4.86 -33.73
N PHE A 8 12.95 -5.83 -33.63
CA PHE A 8 13.18 -7.18 -34.19
C PHE A 8 13.34 -7.13 -35.71
N GLN A 9 12.57 -6.30 -36.40
CA GLN A 9 12.65 -6.15 -37.84
C GLN A 9 13.97 -5.49 -38.26
N LYS A 10 14.43 -4.45 -37.55
CA LYS A 10 15.74 -3.83 -37.79
C LYS A 10 16.91 -4.77 -37.48
N ALA A 11 16.83 -5.55 -36.40
CA ALA A 11 17.86 -6.53 -36.04
C ALA A 11 17.93 -7.69 -37.05
N GLY A 12 16.78 -8.19 -37.52
CA GLY A 12 16.72 -9.20 -38.58
C GLY A 12 17.30 -8.71 -39.91
N ILE A 13 16.99 -7.48 -40.30
CA ILE A 13 17.56 -6.86 -41.52
C ILE A 13 19.08 -6.72 -41.39
N PHE A 14 19.59 -6.26 -40.24
CA PHE A 14 21.03 -6.09 -40.03
C PHE A 14 21.80 -7.42 -40.06
N LEU A 15 21.22 -8.49 -39.49
CA LEU A 15 21.79 -9.84 -39.56
C LEU A 15 21.74 -10.43 -40.98
N SER A 16 20.69 -10.14 -41.75
CA SER A 16 20.59 -10.59 -43.15
C SER A 16 21.61 -9.90 -44.07
N ILE A 17 21.88 -8.61 -43.84
CA ILE A 17 22.86 -7.84 -44.62
C ILE A 17 24.29 -8.30 -44.30
N THR A 18 24.61 -8.50 -43.03
CA THR A 18 25.95 -8.95 -42.60
C THR A 18 26.25 -10.39 -43.05
N SER A 19 25.26 -11.29 -42.98
CA SER A 19 25.40 -12.66 -43.51
C SER A 19 25.47 -12.71 -45.03
N GLY A 20 24.68 -11.89 -45.74
CA GLY A 20 24.75 -11.77 -47.20
C GLY A 20 26.09 -11.21 -47.69
N TRP A 21 26.66 -10.23 -46.99
CA TRP A 21 27.97 -9.67 -47.31
C TRP A 21 29.10 -10.69 -47.06
N LEU A 22 29.04 -11.45 -45.96
CA LEU A 22 29.99 -12.54 -45.66
C LEU A 22 29.93 -13.69 -46.67
N LEU A 23 28.74 -14.05 -47.18
CA LEU A 23 28.59 -15.07 -48.23
C LEU A 23 29.13 -14.60 -49.58
N LEU A 24 29.04 -13.29 -49.88
CA LEU A 24 29.51 -12.72 -51.15
C LEU A 24 31.01 -12.42 -51.16
N CYS A 25 31.63 -12.12 -50.01
CA CYS A 25 33.07 -11.85 -49.92
C CYS A 25 33.96 -13.10 -50.09
N GLY A 26 33.39 -14.32 -50.11
CA GLY A 26 34.13 -15.57 -50.31
C GLY A 26 34.27 -16.05 -51.76
N ILE A 27 33.63 -15.38 -52.74
CA ILE A 27 33.66 -15.81 -54.15
C ILE A 27 34.70 -14.98 -54.92
N ASP A 28 35.91 -15.52 -54.99
CA ASP A 28 37.02 -14.96 -55.76
C ASP A 28 36.77 -15.16 -57.27
N ARG A 29 36.26 -14.14 -57.97
CA ARG A 29 35.94 -14.18 -59.42
C ARG A 29 37.10 -13.74 -60.31
N SER A 30 38.32 -14.19 -60.01
CA SER A 30 39.45 -14.03 -60.94
C SER A 30 39.44 -15.17 -61.98
N PRO A 31 39.62 -14.89 -63.29
CA PRO A 31 39.65 -15.93 -64.31
C PRO A 31 40.94 -16.76 -64.15
N LYS A 32 40.86 -17.87 -63.43
CA LYS A 32 41.95 -18.85 -63.36
C LYS A 32 41.99 -19.62 -64.69
N GLN A 33 43.05 -19.44 -65.47
CA GLN A 33 43.39 -20.34 -66.58
C GLN A 33 43.56 -21.76 -66.02
N ALA A 34 42.65 -22.67 -66.36
CA ALA A 34 42.67 -24.05 -65.89
C ALA A 34 43.45 -24.91 -66.90
N ASN A 35 44.73 -25.17 -66.63
CA ASN A 35 45.46 -26.27 -67.25
C ASN A 35 45.23 -27.53 -66.41
N PHE A 36 44.22 -28.32 -66.77
CA PHE A 36 43.93 -29.60 -66.11
C PHE A 36 45.02 -30.63 -66.41
N GLY A 37 45.67 -31.14 -65.37
CA GLY A 37 46.63 -32.24 -65.44
C GLY A 37 46.11 -33.50 -64.77
N LEU A 38 46.51 -34.67 -65.27
CA LEU A 38 46.11 -36.02 -64.81
C LEU A 38 46.43 -36.35 -63.32
N LYS A 39 47.01 -35.42 -62.55
CA LYS A 39 47.24 -35.56 -61.10
C LYS A 39 46.04 -35.13 -60.25
N ASP A 40 45.05 -34.43 -60.83
CA ASP A 40 43.87 -33.94 -60.11
C ASP A 40 42.72 -34.97 -60.00
N LEU A 41 42.88 -36.15 -60.63
CA LEU A 41 41.93 -37.27 -60.53
C LEU A 41 42.27 -38.27 -59.41
N GLN A 42 43.18 -37.92 -58.49
CA GLN A 42 43.43 -38.74 -57.31
C GLN A 42 42.38 -38.42 -56.23
N THR A 43 41.47 -39.38 -56.01
CA THR A 43 40.48 -39.38 -54.92
C THR A 43 41.18 -39.34 -53.56
N LYS A 44 41.45 -38.13 -53.05
CA LYS A 44 41.82 -37.94 -51.65
C LYS A 44 40.58 -38.13 -50.80
N ASN A 45 40.57 -39.18 -49.98
CA ASN A 45 39.55 -39.45 -48.99
C ASN A 45 39.26 -38.18 -48.17
N MET A 46 37.99 -37.78 -48.07
CA MET A 46 37.54 -36.55 -47.39
C MET A 46 38.00 -36.42 -45.93
N LEU A 47 38.43 -37.51 -45.30
CA LEU A 47 38.98 -37.49 -43.93
C LEU A 47 40.42 -36.95 -43.85
N GLN A 48 41.15 -36.92 -44.98
CA GLN A 48 42.55 -36.46 -45.06
C GLN A 48 42.65 -35.03 -45.64
N SER A 49 41.52 -34.42 -45.99
CA SER A 49 41.42 -33.03 -46.46
C SER A 49 40.88 -32.06 -45.39
N MET A 50 40.74 -32.48 -44.14
CA MET A 50 40.54 -31.53 -43.04
C MET A 50 41.90 -30.88 -42.74
N PRO A 51 42.03 -29.54 -42.86
CA PRO A 51 43.25 -28.86 -42.46
C PRO A 51 43.48 -29.05 -40.94
N PRO A 52 44.74 -29.09 -40.47
CA PRO A 52 45.03 -29.22 -39.04
C PRO A 52 44.33 -28.09 -38.27
N LEU A 53 43.91 -28.35 -37.02
CA LEU A 53 43.13 -27.41 -36.18
C LEU A 53 43.76 -26.00 -36.03
N SER A 54 45.04 -25.83 -36.42
CA SER A 54 45.78 -24.57 -36.47
C SER A 54 45.54 -23.71 -37.73
N GLU A 55 44.90 -24.22 -38.78
CA GLU A 55 44.65 -23.52 -40.06
C GLU A 55 43.19 -23.06 -40.23
N ILE A 56 42.36 -23.21 -39.20
CA ILE A 56 41.01 -22.63 -39.22
C ILE A 56 41.14 -21.10 -39.16
N PRO A 57 40.60 -20.36 -40.15
CA PRO A 57 40.76 -18.92 -40.19
C PRO A 57 40.14 -18.28 -38.94
N LEU A 58 40.83 -17.28 -38.37
CA LEU A 58 40.43 -16.58 -37.15
C LEU A 58 38.98 -16.02 -37.23
N SER A 59 38.51 -15.74 -38.44
CA SER A 59 37.12 -15.40 -38.72
C SER A 59 36.11 -16.45 -38.24
N PHE A 60 36.41 -17.74 -38.33
CA PHE A 60 35.50 -18.81 -37.87
C PHE A 60 35.35 -18.82 -36.34
N TYR A 61 36.43 -18.60 -35.59
CA TYR A 61 36.39 -18.49 -34.13
C TYR A 61 35.64 -17.23 -33.67
N LEU A 62 35.80 -16.11 -34.37
CA LEU A 62 35.03 -14.88 -34.10
C LEU A 62 33.54 -15.06 -34.41
N LEU A 63 33.20 -15.75 -35.49
CA LEU A 63 31.80 -15.96 -35.91
C LEU A 63 31.07 -16.93 -34.97
N THR A 64 31.74 -18.01 -34.57
CA THR A 64 31.22 -18.98 -33.58
C THR A 64 31.07 -18.36 -32.19
N SER A 65 32.04 -17.58 -31.72
CA SER A 65 31.94 -16.88 -30.44
C SER A 65 30.85 -15.80 -30.44
N ALA A 66 30.70 -15.02 -31.52
CA ALA A 66 29.62 -14.06 -31.69
C ALA A 66 28.24 -14.74 -31.70
N PHE A 67 28.11 -15.90 -32.36
CA PHE A 67 26.87 -16.67 -32.36
C PHE A 67 26.51 -17.19 -30.96
N ILE A 68 27.47 -17.76 -30.24
CA ILE A 68 27.26 -18.23 -28.86
C ILE A 68 26.88 -17.06 -27.94
N ALA A 69 27.57 -15.92 -28.05
CA ALA A 69 27.26 -14.73 -27.27
C ALA A 69 25.85 -14.19 -27.57
N SER A 70 25.41 -14.23 -28.84
CA SER A 70 24.05 -13.86 -29.25
C SER A 70 22.99 -14.77 -28.62
N VAL A 71 23.20 -16.10 -28.65
CA VAL A 71 22.29 -17.07 -28.04
C VAL A 71 22.20 -16.88 -26.53
N VAL A 72 23.35 -16.73 -25.85
CA VAL A 72 23.39 -16.49 -24.40
C VAL A 72 22.70 -15.18 -24.04
N SER A 73 22.92 -14.12 -24.82
CA SER A 73 22.28 -12.82 -24.60
C SER A 73 20.76 -12.90 -24.75
N ALA A 74 20.27 -13.64 -25.76
CA ALA A 74 18.83 -13.86 -25.94
C ALA A 74 18.22 -14.63 -24.75
N ILE A 75 18.89 -15.67 -24.26
CA ILE A 75 18.44 -16.44 -23.09
C ILE A 75 18.40 -15.56 -21.84
N LEU A 76 19.43 -14.75 -21.60
CA LEU A 76 19.46 -13.82 -20.48
C LEU A 76 18.37 -12.76 -20.58
N LEU A 77 18.11 -12.22 -21.77
CA LEU A 77 17.04 -11.26 -22.02
C LEU A 77 15.67 -11.86 -21.72
N VAL A 78 15.39 -13.07 -22.20
CA VAL A 78 14.11 -13.77 -21.93
C VAL A 78 13.95 -14.00 -20.43
N ARG A 79 14.99 -14.46 -19.73
CA ARG A 79 14.96 -14.63 -18.27
C ARG A 79 14.73 -13.31 -17.54
N PHE A 80 15.33 -12.23 -18.00
CA PHE A 80 15.14 -10.90 -17.43
C PHE A 80 13.70 -10.40 -17.61
N LEU A 81 13.14 -10.51 -18.81
CA LEU A 81 11.76 -10.13 -19.10
C LEU A 81 10.76 -10.98 -18.32
N HIS A 82 11.01 -12.28 -18.19
CA HIS A 82 10.17 -13.17 -17.38
C HIS A 82 10.21 -12.79 -15.90
N LYS A 83 11.40 -12.52 -15.34
CA LYS A 83 11.54 -12.02 -13.96
C LYS A 83 10.83 -10.68 -13.77
N LYS A 84 10.91 -9.77 -14.74
CA LYS A 84 10.22 -8.47 -14.69
C LYS A 84 8.70 -8.65 -14.67
N LYS A 85 8.17 -9.49 -15.55
CA LYS A 85 6.73 -9.81 -15.60
C LYS A 85 6.23 -10.48 -14.32
N ILE A 86 7.01 -11.39 -13.74
CA ILE A 86 6.67 -12.00 -12.45
C ILE A 86 6.61 -10.92 -11.36
N ARG A 87 7.60 -10.02 -11.29
CA ARG A 87 7.62 -8.94 -10.29
C ARG A 87 6.41 -8.02 -10.42
N GLU A 88 6.11 -7.55 -11.63
CA GLU A 88 4.94 -6.71 -11.90
C GLU A 88 3.63 -7.45 -11.54
N GLY A 89 3.55 -8.75 -11.84
CA GLY A 89 2.40 -9.58 -11.45
C GLY A 89 2.26 -9.73 -9.94
N LEU A 90 3.36 -9.96 -9.22
CA LEU A 90 3.37 -10.07 -7.76
C LEU A 90 3.00 -8.75 -7.08
N GLU A 91 3.49 -7.62 -7.59
CA GLU A 91 3.18 -6.29 -7.09
C GLU A 91 1.68 -6.00 -7.25
N LYS A 92 1.11 -6.32 -8.42
CA LYS A 92 -0.32 -6.17 -8.66
C LYS A 92 -1.17 -7.07 -7.73
N ILE A 93 -0.76 -8.33 -7.53
CA ILE A 93 -1.45 -9.22 -6.60
C ILE A 93 -1.39 -8.67 -5.17
N ALA A 94 -0.26 -8.11 -4.75
CA ALA A 94 -0.13 -7.51 -3.43
C ALA A 94 -1.03 -6.28 -3.26
N GLU A 95 -1.12 -5.43 -4.28
CA GLU A 95 -2.04 -4.28 -4.32
C GLU A 95 -3.51 -4.73 -4.27
N ASP A 96 -3.89 -5.70 -5.10
CA ASP A 96 -5.24 -6.27 -5.13
C ASP A 96 -5.59 -6.92 -3.78
N GLN A 97 -4.65 -7.62 -3.14
CA GLN A 97 -4.84 -8.21 -1.81
C GLN A 97 -5.01 -7.14 -0.73
N ALA A 98 -4.24 -6.05 -0.79
CA ALA A 98 -4.38 -4.93 0.14
C ALA A 98 -5.75 -4.25 -0.03
N GLN A 99 -6.18 -4.03 -1.28
CA GLN A 99 -7.50 -3.48 -1.60
C GLN A 99 -8.62 -4.37 -1.04
N LEU A 100 -8.56 -5.68 -1.31
CA LEU A 100 -9.52 -6.66 -0.81
C LEU A 100 -9.58 -6.69 0.72
N SER A 101 -8.44 -6.55 1.40
CA SER A 101 -8.41 -6.52 2.86
C SER A 101 -9.14 -5.30 3.42
N VAL A 102 -8.93 -4.12 2.82
CA VAL A 102 -9.63 -2.88 3.20
C VAL A 102 -11.13 -3.01 2.95
N ASP A 103 -11.52 -3.50 1.77
CA ASP A 103 -12.92 -3.67 1.42
C ASP A 103 -13.61 -4.68 2.34
N SER A 104 -12.93 -5.78 2.69
CA SER A 104 -13.45 -6.77 3.63
C SER A 104 -13.69 -6.22 5.04
N GLU A 105 -12.80 -5.34 5.53
CA GLU A 105 -12.97 -4.69 6.83
C GLU A 105 -14.13 -3.68 6.81
N PHE A 106 -14.30 -2.95 5.71
CA PHE A 106 -15.44 -2.05 5.54
C PHE A 106 -16.77 -2.79 5.46
N GLU A 107 -16.83 -3.91 4.74
CA GLU A 107 -18.03 -4.74 4.66
C GLU A 107 -18.34 -5.41 5.99
N ALA A 108 -17.33 -5.96 6.68
CA ALA A 108 -17.50 -6.60 7.98
C ALA A 108 -18.06 -5.65 9.04
N ARG A 109 -17.69 -4.37 8.97
CA ARG A 109 -18.12 -3.33 9.91
C ARG A 109 -19.30 -2.49 9.41
N GLN A 110 -19.81 -2.78 8.21
CA GLN A 110 -20.92 -2.06 7.56
C GLN A 110 -20.67 -0.55 7.46
N VAL A 111 -19.45 -0.18 7.04
CA VAL A 111 -19.06 1.22 6.83
C VAL A 111 -19.67 1.72 5.52
N ASP A 112 -20.40 2.82 5.59
CA ASP A 112 -21.10 3.44 4.46
C ASP A 112 -20.13 4.07 3.45
N ASP A 113 -20.54 4.18 2.19
CA ASP A 113 -19.71 4.71 1.11
C ASP A 113 -19.23 6.16 1.38
N GLU A 114 -20.07 6.97 2.02
CA GLU A 114 -19.71 8.34 2.42
C GLU A 114 -18.54 8.35 3.43
N GLU A 115 -18.55 7.41 4.38
CA GLU A 115 -17.52 7.27 5.40
C GLU A 115 -16.22 6.70 4.81
N ARG A 116 -16.32 5.78 3.84
CA ARG A 116 -15.17 5.25 3.08
C ARG A 116 -14.45 6.35 2.30
N GLU A 117 -15.20 7.22 1.62
CA GLU A 117 -14.61 8.37 0.93
C GLU A 117 -14.02 9.38 1.93
N PHE A 118 -14.65 9.57 3.08
CA PHE A 118 -14.12 10.46 4.11
C PHE A 118 -12.79 9.96 4.69
N ILE A 119 -12.60 8.65 4.89
CA ILE A 119 -11.29 8.09 5.30
C ILE A 119 -10.19 8.47 4.30
N LYS A 120 -10.44 8.33 2.99
CA LYS A 120 -9.46 8.67 1.95
C LYS A 120 -9.07 10.15 2.01
N ILE A 121 -10.04 11.01 2.27
CA ILE A 121 -9.83 12.46 2.46
C ILE A 121 -9.00 12.72 3.72
N MET A 122 -9.36 12.07 4.83
CA MET A 122 -8.69 12.22 6.12
C MET A 122 -7.22 11.78 6.06
N CYS A 123 -6.95 10.66 5.40
CA CYS A 123 -5.59 10.11 5.21
C CYS A 123 -4.81 10.81 4.09
N ASN A 124 -5.45 11.65 3.27
CA ASN A 124 -4.88 12.26 2.07
C ASN A 124 -4.22 11.23 1.12
N SER A 125 -4.77 10.01 1.09
CA SER A 125 -4.27 8.91 0.26
C SER A 125 -5.42 7.98 -0.12
N LYS A 126 -5.28 7.33 -1.27
CA LYS A 126 -6.16 6.25 -1.72
C LYS A 126 -5.52 4.87 -1.55
N ASP A 127 -4.26 4.83 -1.14
CA ASP A 127 -3.48 3.60 -1.12
C ASP A 127 -3.95 2.70 0.04
N PRO A 128 -4.41 1.47 -0.25
CA PRO A 128 -4.98 0.59 0.76
C PRO A 128 -3.97 0.26 1.87
N VAL A 129 -2.68 0.23 1.56
CA VAL A 129 -1.58 0.04 2.53
C VAL A 129 -1.55 1.14 3.60
N THR A 130 -1.95 2.36 3.24
CA THR A 130 -2.01 3.49 4.18
C THR A 130 -3.32 3.55 4.95
N LEU A 131 -4.42 3.09 4.33
CA LEU A 131 -5.76 3.09 4.94
C LEU A 131 -5.93 1.96 5.95
N LEU A 132 -5.40 0.77 5.64
CA LEU A 132 -5.60 -0.43 6.46
C LEU A 132 -5.14 -0.24 7.93
N PRO A 133 -3.95 0.31 8.23
CA PRO A 133 -3.56 0.56 9.63
C PRO A 133 -4.50 1.52 10.38
N VAL A 134 -5.06 2.50 9.67
CA VAL A 134 -6.00 3.48 10.22
C VAL A 134 -7.33 2.80 10.57
N ILE A 135 -7.80 1.90 9.73
CA ILE A 135 -9.05 1.13 9.93
C ILE A 135 -8.88 0.06 11.00
N MET A 136 -7.67 -0.49 11.16
CA MET A 136 -7.41 -1.59 12.09
C MET A 136 -7.00 -1.15 13.49
N SER A 137 -6.45 0.05 13.65
CA SER A 137 -5.91 0.51 14.94
C SER A 137 -6.50 1.84 15.39
N THR A 138 -7.14 1.82 16.56
CA THR A 138 -7.68 3.01 17.21
C THR A 138 -6.59 4.06 17.46
N LYS A 139 -5.38 3.67 17.84
CA LYS A 139 -4.26 4.59 18.07
C LYS A 139 -3.87 5.34 16.80
N VAL A 140 -3.79 4.63 15.68
CA VAL A 140 -3.44 5.22 14.38
C VAL A 140 -4.59 6.12 13.91
N PHE A 141 -5.83 5.67 14.05
CA PHE A 141 -7.01 6.46 13.73
C PHE A 141 -7.06 7.80 14.49
N GLU A 142 -6.95 7.79 15.82
CA GLU A 142 -7.04 9.03 16.60
C GLU A 142 -5.90 9.99 16.25
N LYS A 143 -4.69 9.47 16.01
CA LYS A 143 -3.57 10.30 15.56
C LYS A 143 -3.86 10.93 14.20
N THR A 144 -4.33 10.15 13.22
CA THR A 144 -4.68 10.66 11.89
C THR A 144 -5.83 11.67 11.97
N ALA A 145 -6.83 11.44 12.82
CA ALA A 145 -7.92 12.38 13.04
C ALA A 145 -7.43 13.70 13.67
N GLU A 146 -6.49 13.66 14.62
CA GLU A 146 -5.86 14.85 15.18
C GLU A 146 -5.03 15.62 14.15
N ASP A 147 -4.23 14.91 13.35
CA ASP A 147 -3.41 15.51 12.30
C ASP A 147 -4.30 16.15 11.21
N TYR A 148 -5.41 15.50 10.86
CA TYR A 148 -6.42 16.06 9.97
C TYR A 148 -7.08 17.31 10.55
N LYS A 149 -7.47 17.30 11.84
CA LYS A 149 -8.04 18.48 12.54
C LYS A 149 -7.10 19.70 12.55
N LYS A 150 -5.78 19.48 12.49
CA LYS A 150 -4.75 20.54 12.41
C LYS A 150 -4.48 21.01 10.96
N SER A 151 -4.96 20.27 9.97
CA SER A 151 -4.72 20.56 8.56
C SER A 151 -5.57 21.73 8.05
N SER A 152 -5.12 22.36 6.96
CA SER A 152 -5.87 23.43 6.28
C SER A 152 -7.14 22.95 5.57
N LYS A 153 -7.29 21.63 5.36
CA LYS A 153 -8.44 21.01 4.70
C LYS A 153 -9.61 20.77 5.64
N PHE A 154 -9.42 20.94 6.94
CA PHE A 154 -10.43 20.64 7.95
C PHE A 154 -11.56 21.68 7.97
N SER A 155 -12.80 21.20 7.91
CA SER A 155 -14.00 21.99 8.18
C SER A 155 -14.64 21.60 9.50
N LYS A 156 -15.36 22.54 10.14
CA LYS A 156 -16.14 22.26 11.37
C LYS A 156 -17.23 21.20 11.14
N SER A 157 -17.76 21.10 9.91
CA SER A 157 -18.73 20.06 9.53
C SER A 157 -18.12 18.66 9.54
N ASP A 158 -16.80 18.53 9.40
CA ASP A 158 -16.14 17.22 9.35
C ASP A 158 -16.00 16.59 10.73
N LEU A 159 -16.25 17.34 11.81
CA LEU A 159 -16.28 16.77 13.17
C LEU A 159 -17.36 15.70 13.31
N GLU A 160 -18.53 15.94 12.75
CA GLU A 160 -19.62 14.95 12.77
C GLU A 160 -19.24 13.70 11.97
N LYS A 161 -18.59 13.88 10.82
CA LYS A 161 -18.09 12.77 10.00
C LYS A 161 -17.03 11.95 10.71
N ILE A 162 -16.09 12.58 11.43
CA ILE A 162 -15.08 11.86 12.24
C ILE A 162 -15.77 11.05 13.33
N PHE A 163 -16.78 11.63 13.99
CA PHE A 163 -17.52 10.94 15.05
C PHE A 163 -18.30 9.72 14.52
N LEU A 164 -19.04 9.90 13.42
CA LEU A 164 -19.76 8.82 12.76
C LEU A 164 -18.80 7.72 12.29
N LEU A 165 -17.73 8.10 11.61
CA LEU A 165 -16.71 7.17 11.15
C LEU A 165 -16.09 6.36 12.30
N ARG A 166 -15.77 6.99 13.44
CA ARG A 166 -15.26 6.29 14.62
C ARG A 166 -16.24 5.22 15.10
N LYS A 167 -17.53 5.56 15.11
CA LYS A 167 -18.61 4.66 15.53
C LYS A 167 -18.75 3.48 14.55
N SER A 168 -18.75 3.75 13.25
CA SER A 168 -18.86 2.72 12.20
C SER A 168 -17.65 1.79 12.18
N LEU A 169 -16.45 2.31 12.45
CA LEU A 169 -15.24 1.50 12.66
C LEU A 169 -15.24 0.72 13.98
N GLN A 170 -16.27 0.87 14.81
CA GLN A 170 -16.43 0.25 16.14
C GLN A 170 -15.32 0.63 17.13
N PHE A 171 -14.72 1.81 16.94
CA PHE A 171 -13.74 2.41 17.87
C PHE A 171 -14.46 3.11 19.03
N THR A 172 -15.28 2.36 19.74
CA THR A 172 -16.13 2.86 20.82
C THR A 172 -15.70 2.28 22.16
N PHE A 173 -16.04 2.97 23.25
CA PHE A 173 -15.72 2.50 24.60
C PHE A 173 -16.26 1.09 24.91
N LYS A 174 -17.45 0.76 24.38
CA LYS A 174 -18.12 -0.53 24.63
C LYS A 174 -17.39 -1.71 23.99
N ASN A 175 -16.64 -1.47 22.91
CA ASN A 175 -15.85 -2.51 22.27
C ASN A 175 -14.58 -2.78 23.08
N THR A 176 -14.57 -3.86 23.85
CA THR A 176 -13.41 -4.26 24.65
C THR A 176 -12.27 -4.84 23.81
N GLY A 177 -12.52 -5.17 22.54
CA GLY A 177 -11.48 -5.63 21.61
C GLY A 177 -10.54 -4.52 21.13
N VAL A 178 -10.93 -3.25 21.32
CA VAL A 178 -10.13 -2.08 20.95
C VAL A 178 -9.68 -1.33 22.19
N GLU A 179 -8.45 -0.84 22.17
CA GLU A 179 -7.88 -0.07 23.27
C GLU A 179 -8.59 1.29 23.40
N PHE A 180 -8.98 1.64 24.63
CA PHE A 180 -9.59 2.93 24.88
C PHE A 180 -8.51 4.00 25.07
N THR A 181 -8.45 4.96 24.14
CA THR A 181 -7.38 5.97 24.07
C THR A 181 -7.84 7.38 24.42
N CYS A 182 -9.08 7.74 24.10
CA CYS A 182 -9.58 9.11 24.29
C CYS A 182 -11.07 9.17 24.67
N SER A 183 -11.47 10.26 25.30
CA SER A 183 -12.87 10.50 25.73
C SER A 183 -13.85 10.70 24.57
N GLN A 184 -13.37 10.92 23.35
CA GLN A 184 -14.20 11.01 22.14
C GLN A 184 -14.80 9.66 21.73
N MET A 185 -14.31 8.55 22.29
CA MET A 185 -14.87 7.21 22.11
C MET A 185 -16.08 6.93 23.01
N LEU A 186 -16.44 7.85 23.91
CA LEU A 186 -17.55 7.68 24.85
C LEU A 186 -18.90 7.88 24.14
N GLU A 187 -19.78 6.91 24.28
CA GLU A 187 -21.09 6.91 23.62
C GLU A 187 -22.23 7.32 24.56
N PRO A 188 -23.35 7.81 24.02
CA PRO A 188 -24.60 7.94 24.76
C PRO A 188 -24.98 6.64 25.49
N GLY A 189 -25.46 6.79 26.72
CA GLY A 189 -25.78 5.71 27.64
C GLY A 189 -24.61 5.21 28.49
N THR A 190 -23.37 5.66 28.25
CA THR A 190 -22.24 5.29 29.11
C THR A 190 -22.37 5.94 30.48
N HIS A 191 -22.19 5.15 31.54
CA HIS A 191 -22.23 5.63 32.92
C HIS A 191 -20.88 6.19 33.34
N LEU A 192 -20.89 7.36 33.96
CA LEU A 192 -19.72 8.04 34.49
C LEU A 192 -19.88 8.27 35.98
N GLU A 193 -18.84 8.00 36.75
CA GLU A 193 -18.73 8.45 38.13
C GLU A 193 -18.07 9.82 38.13
N CYS A 194 -18.79 10.84 38.60
CA CYS A 194 -18.33 12.22 38.56
C CYS A 194 -18.03 12.74 39.97
N VAL A 195 -16.96 13.51 40.09
CA VAL A 195 -16.53 14.17 41.32
C VAL A 195 -16.43 15.68 41.07
N ILE A 196 -17.06 16.45 41.95
CA ILE A 196 -16.95 17.91 42.00
C ILE A 196 -16.30 18.30 43.32
N HIS A 197 -15.28 19.15 43.25
CA HIS A 197 -14.66 19.75 44.42
C HIS A 197 -15.33 21.08 44.76
N HIS A 198 -15.92 21.19 45.95
CA HIS A 198 -16.58 22.42 46.41
C HIS A 198 -16.32 22.67 47.89
N LYS A 199 -15.69 23.81 48.20
CA LYS A 199 -15.44 24.29 49.58
C LYS A 199 -14.82 23.21 50.50
N GLY A 200 -13.83 22.48 49.98
CA GLY A 200 -13.14 21.42 50.72
C GLY A 200 -13.91 20.10 50.87
N LYS A 201 -15.07 19.96 50.22
CA LYS A 201 -15.84 18.70 50.16
C LYS A 201 -15.90 18.18 48.73
N ASN A 202 -15.85 16.85 48.61
CA ASN A 202 -16.03 16.17 47.34
C ASN A 202 -17.48 15.71 47.24
N VAL A 203 -18.17 16.14 46.18
CA VAL A 203 -19.50 15.66 45.84
C VAL A 203 -19.35 14.63 44.74
N VAL A 204 -19.61 13.36 45.07
CA VAL A 204 -19.55 12.24 44.14
C VAL A 204 -20.97 11.89 43.69
N PHE A 205 -21.16 11.69 42.39
CA PHE A 205 -22.44 11.26 41.83
C PHE A 205 -22.23 10.48 40.53
N THR A 206 -23.14 9.54 40.25
CA THR A 206 -23.14 8.81 38.98
C THR A 206 -24.10 9.47 37.99
N THR A 207 -23.69 9.59 36.73
CA THR A 207 -24.51 10.10 35.64
C THR A 207 -24.39 9.22 34.40
N SER A 208 -25.22 9.49 33.40
CA SER A 208 -25.17 8.87 32.08
C SER A 208 -24.93 9.93 31.02
N ILE A 209 -24.10 9.62 30.03
CA ILE A 209 -23.96 10.46 28.83
C ILE A 209 -25.28 10.45 28.07
N LEU A 210 -25.85 11.63 27.86
CA LEU A 210 -27.06 11.86 27.08
C LEU A 210 -26.75 11.95 25.60
N ASP A 211 -25.70 12.70 25.27
CA ASP A 211 -25.27 12.96 23.92
C ASP A 211 -23.74 13.15 23.89
N SER A 212 -23.12 12.80 22.78
CA SER A 212 -21.67 12.83 22.60
C SER A 212 -21.30 13.36 21.23
N THR A 213 -20.30 14.23 21.20
CA THR A 213 -19.73 14.81 19.98
C THR A 213 -18.21 14.89 20.13
N GLU A 214 -17.50 15.21 19.04
CA GLU A 214 -16.04 15.41 19.08
C GLU A 214 -15.53 16.44 20.10
N LYS A 215 -16.39 17.38 20.52
CA LYS A 215 -15.99 18.53 21.34
C LYS A 215 -16.60 18.55 22.74
N GLN A 216 -17.78 17.96 22.88
CA GLN A 216 -18.56 18.07 24.10
C GLN A 216 -19.35 16.80 24.38
N LEU A 217 -19.51 16.53 25.67
CA LEU A 217 -20.38 15.49 26.20
C LEU A 217 -21.52 16.17 26.95
N LEU A 218 -22.74 15.73 26.70
CA LEU A 218 -23.91 16.14 27.46
C LEU A 218 -24.21 15.07 28.52
N ILE A 219 -24.34 15.48 29.78
CA ILE A 219 -24.63 14.59 30.90
C ILE A 219 -25.84 15.08 31.69
N LYS A 220 -26.49 14.19 32.43
CA LYS A 220 -27.51 14.60 33.40
C LYS A 220 -26.82 15.22 34.63
N PRO A 221 -27.23 16.42 35.08
CA PRO A 221 -26.74 16.97 36.34
C PRO A 221 -27.23 16.12 37.53
N PRO A 222 -26.50 16.10 38.66
CA PRO A 222 -26.97 15.44 39.87
C PRO A 222 -28.22 16.14 40.40
N ARG A 223 -29.07 15.39 41.11
CA ARG A 223 -30.28 15.92 41.73
C ARG A 223 -30.05 16.15 43.22
N VAL A 224 -30.35 17.35 43.69
CA VAL A 224 -30.38 17.72 45.11
C VAL A 224 -31.82 18.04 45.47
N ASN A 225 -32.41 17.34 46.43
CA ASN A 225 -33.81 17.52 46.85
C ASN A 225 -34.80 17.53 45.67
N LYS A 226 -34.67 16.55 44.75
CA LYS A 226 -35.47 16.40 43.51
C LYS A 226 -35.31 17.51 42.47
N ARG A 227 -34.41 18.48 42.66
CA ARG A 227 -34.10 19.52 41.68
C ARG A 227 -32.71 19.31 41.05
N PRO A 228 -32.52 19.60 39.76
CA PRO A 228 -31.19 19.59 39.15
C PRO A 228 -30.25 20.57 39.87
N ALA A 229 -29.04 20.13 40.20
CA ALA A 229 -28.02 21.03 40.70
C ALA A 229 -27.60 22.03 39.62
N ASN A 230 -27.28 23.26 40.03
CA ASN A 230 -26.65 24.22 39.15
C ASN A 230 -25.16 23.85 39.00
N MET A 231 -24.78 23.38 37.81
CA MET A 231 -23.42 22.95 37.51
C MET A 231 -22.55 24.11 37.02
N LYS A 232 -23.14 25.24 36.57
CA LYS A 232 -22.40 26.41 36.05
C LYS A 232 -21.50 27.09 37.07
N GLN A 233 -21.74 26.86 38.36
CA GLN A 233 -20.92 27.39 39.44
C GLN A 233 -19.57 26.67 39.59
N PHE A 234 -19.40 25.51 38.94
CA PHE A 234 -18.17 24.75 38.95
C PHE A 234 -17.44 24.90 37.61
N SER A 235 -16.12 25.01 37.65
CA SER A 235 -15.28 25.12 36.45
C SER A 235 -14.95 23.76 35.84
N GLU A 236 -14.81 22.74 36.69
CA GLU A 236 -14.21 21.46 36.34
C GLU A 236 -15.04 20.30 36.90
N LEU A 237 -15.06 19.22 36.15
CA LEU A 237 -15.70 17.96 36.49
C LEU A 237 -14.67 16.84 36.33
N PHE A 238 -14.41 16.10 37.40
CA PHE A 238 -13.56 14.93 37.37
C PHE A 238 -14.44 13.70 37.13
N CYS A 239 -14.09 12.87 36.17
CA CYS A 239 -14.87 11.71 35.79
C CYS A 239 -14.01 10.47 35.84
N ASN A 240 -14.50 9.45 36.54
CA ASN A 240 -13.90 8.14 36.61
C ASN A 240 -14.79 7.14 35.86
N LEU A 241 -14.14 6.24 35.14
CA LEU A 241 -14.77 5.26 34.29
C LEU A 241 -14.02 3.94 34.42
N ARG A 242 -14.73 2.91 34.86
CA ARG A 242 -14.17 1.57 34.99
C ARG A 242 -14.55 0.72 33.79
N ARG A 243 -13.56 0.20 33.07
CA ARG A 243 -13.78 -0.71 31.92
C ARG A 243 -13.43 -2.15 32.29
N GLY A 244 -14.23 -2.76 33.16
CA GLY A 244 -14.15 -4.20 33.46
C GLY A 244 -12.73 -4.70 33.79
N LYS A 245 -12.18 -5.56 32.93
CA LYS A 245 -10.84 -6.18 33.06
C LYS A 245 -9.69 -5.36 32.45
N ASP A 246 -9.98 -4.17 31.92
CA ASP A 246 -8.99 -3.35 31.22
C ASP A 246 -8.29 -2.40 32.20
N ALA A 247 -8.91 -1.25 32.49
CA ALA A 247 -8.38 -0.27 33.41
C ALA A 247 -9.49 0.62 34.00
N ASP A 248 -9.10 1.36 35.04
CA ASP A 248 -9.84 2.51 35.54
C ASP A 248 -9.26 3.76 34.88
N TYR A 249 -10.13 4.52 34.22
CA TYR A 249 -9.76 5.73 33.50
C TYR A 249 -10.28 6.96 34.23
N GLU A 250 -9.42 7.96 34.37
CA GLU A 250 -9.74 9.23 34.99
C GLU A 250 -9.61 10.36 33.96
N PHE A 251 -10.62 11.23 33.92
CA PHE A 251 -10.65 12.37 33.02
C PHE A 251 -11.05 13.63 33.76
N LYS A 252 -10.58 14.75 33.22
CA LYS A 252 -10.93 16.08 33.69
C LYS A 252 -11.61 16.84 32.56
N PHE A 253 -12.87 17.20 32.76
CA PHE A 253 -13.65 17.98 31.81
C PHE A 253 -13.85 19.40 32.34
N LYS A 254 -13.82 20.37 31.42
CA LYS A 254 -14.25 21.74 31.70
C LYS A 254 -15.76 21.84 31.51
N ILE A 255 -16.45 22.43 32.47
CA ILE A 255 -17.89 22.69 32.34
C ILE A 255 -18.08 23.94 31.48
N ILE A 256 -18.64 23.76 30.30
CA ILE A 256 -18.85 24.85 29.31
C ILE A 256 -20.23 25.51 29.43
N GLY A 257 -21.21 24.79 29.98
CA GLY A 257 -22.59 25.27 30.07
C GLY A 257 -23.54 24.25 30.68
N GLN A 258 -24.79 24.66 30.83
CA GLN A 258 -25.92 23.82 31.24
C GLN A 258 -27.16 24.36 30.53
N LEU A 259 -27.88 23.43 29.88
CA LEU A 259 -29.14 23.65 29.19
C LEU A 259 -30.30 23.71 30.18
#